data_AF-A0AAU4TY12-F1
#
_entry.id   AF-A0AAU4TY12-F1
#
_cell.length_a   1.000
_cell.length_b   1.000
_cell.length_c   1.000
_cell.angle_alpha   90.00
_cell.angle_beta   90.00
_cell.angle_gamma   90.00
#
_symmetry.space_group_name_H-M   'P 1'
#
loop_
_entity.id
_entity.type
_entity.pdbx_description
1 polymer ?
#
loop_
_entity_poly.entity_id
_entity_poly.type
_entity_poly.pdbx_seq_one_letter_code
_entity_poly.pdbx_strand_id
1 'polypeptide(L)'
;MQISRSRRTGSRVRCNSPGFEFMIPLLRENGVRFVQLARNGHLQSDGFTILDDSRHPEQLIARGPWTLWADQESVARCPRWPAPANAASGRRET
;
A
#
# COMPACT_ATOMS: atom_id res chain seq x y z
N MET A 1 -21.09 -1.02 5.17
CA MET A 1 -19.89 -0.53 4.47
C MET A 1 -19.96 1.00 4.41
N GLN A 2 -19.18 1.70 5.23
CA GLN A 2 -19.16 3.18 5.21
C GLN A 2 -17.99 3.66 4.36
N ILE A 3 -18.27 4.46 3.34
CA ILE A 3 -17.27 5.09 2.48
C ILE A 3 -17.22 6.57 2.91
N SER A 4 -16.16 6.96 3.62
CA SER A 4 -15.97 8.33 4.08
C SER A 4 -15.09 9.10 3.10
N ARG A 5 -15.51 10.31 2.70
CA ARG A 5 -14.60 11.25 2.02
C ARG A 5 -13.68 11.85 3.08
N SER A 6 -12.38 11.55 3.00
CA SER A 6 -11.40 12.18 3.89
C SER A 6 -11.26 13.66 3.52
N ARG A 7 -11.57 14.55 4.46
CA ARG A 7 -11.17 15.96 4.41
C ARG A 7 -9.78 16.21 4.98
N ARG A 8 -9.06 15.15 5.41
CA ARG A 8 -7.72 15.24 5.98
C ARG A 8 -6.67 14.99 4.92
N THR A 9 -5.79 15.98 4.78
CA THR A 9 -4.57 16.08 3.98
C THR A 9 -3.73 14.80 4.06
N GLY A 10 -4.06 13.80 3.24
CA GLY A 10 -3.12 12.74 2.92
C GLY A 10 -1.91 13.41 2.28
N SER A 11 -0.73 13.19 2.85
CA SER A 11 0.51 13.77 2.32
C SER A 11 0.59 13.38 0.84
N ARG A 12 0.61 14.38 -0.06
CA ARG A 12 0.63 14.20 -1.52
C ARG A 12 1.98 13.59 -1.91
N VAL A 13 2.14 12.29 -1.70
CA VAL A 13 3.32 11.56 -2.15
C VAL A 13 3.09 11.21 -3.61
N ARG A 14 3.93 11.79 -4.49
CA ARG A 14 3.98 11.40 -5.90
C ARG A 14 4.46 9.95 -6.00
N CYS A 15 3.72 9.13 -6.73
CA CYS A 15 4.23 7.85 -7.17
C CYS A 15 5.23 8.11 -8.30
N ASN A 16 6.51 7.77 -8.13
CA ASN A 16 7.48 7.73 -9.24
C ASN A 16 7.48 6.35 -9.93
N SER A 17 6.33 5.70 -10.02
CA SER A 17 6.21 4.39 -10.66
C SER A 17 6.02 4.59 -12.18
N PRO A 18 6.94 4.09 -13.03
CA PRO A 18 7.00 4.43 -14.45
C PRO A 18 5.76 3.99 -15.25
N GLY A 19 5.04 2.96 -14.81
CA GLY A 19 3.83 2.51 -15.48
C GLY A 19 2.66 3.51 -15.44
N PHE A 20 2.61 4.39 -14.43
CA PHE A 20 1.48 5.31 -14.25
C PHE A 20 1.61 6.60 -15.04
N GLU A 21 2.83 6.96 -15.46
CA GLU A 21 3.08 8.15 -16.30
C GLU A 21 2.38 8.04 -17.65
N PHE A 22 2.25 6.82 -18.20
CA PHE A 22 1.56 6.58 -19.47
C PHE A 22 0.05 6.38 -19.32
N MET A 23 -0.42 5.83 -18.19
CA MET A 23 -1.83 5.50 -18.02
C MET A 23 -2.70 6.72 -17.67
N ILE A 24 -2.20 7.66 -16.88
CA ILE A 24 -2.97 8.81 -16.41
C ILE A 24 -3.44 9.73 -17.56
N PRO A 25 -2.59 10.08 -18.56
CA PRO A 25 -3.04 10.83 -19.73
C PRO A 25 -4.16 10.12 -20.49
N LEU A 26 -4.05 8.79 -20.70
CA LEU A 26 -5.06 8.01 -21.41
C LEU A 26 -6.41 7.99 -20.68
N LEU A 27 -6.41 7.86 -19.35
CA LEU A 27 -7.63 7.93 -18.55
C LEU A 27 -8.31 9.29 -18.67
N ARG A 28 -7.52 10.37 -18.73
CA ARG A 28 -7.99 11.75 -18.87
C ARG A 28 -8.57 12.01 -20.26
N GLU A 29 -7.89 11.57 -21.32
CA GLU A 29 -8.34 11.72 -22.71
C GLU A 29 -9.67 11.00 -22.94
N ASN A 30 -9.85 9.83 -22.34
CA ASN A 30 -11.08 9.05 -22.44
C ASN A 30 -12.15 9.46 -21.41
N GLY A 31 -11.89 10.45 -20.56
CA GLY A 31 -12.83 10.94 -19.54
C GLY A 31 -13.26 9.87 -18.52
N VAL A 32 -12.42 8.85 -18.30
CA VAL A 32 -12.73 7.73 -17.42
C VAL A 32 -12.74 8.21 -15.98
N ARG A 33 -13.81 7.87 -15.24
CA ARG A 33 -13.89 8.18 -13.80
C ARG A 33 -12.87 7.32 -13.06
N PHE A 34 -11.84 7.97 -12.56
CA PHE A 34 -10.79 7.36 -11.77
C PHE A 34 -11.05 7.62 -10.28
N VAL A 35 -11.26 6.54 -9.53
CA VAL A 35 -11.50 6.59 -8.08
C VAL A 35 -10.38 5.83 -7.38
N GLN A 36 -9.57 6.54 -6.61
CA GLN A 36 -8.57 5.95 -5.75
C GLN A 36 -9.17 5.73 -4.35
N LEU A 37 -9.12 4.48 -3.90
CA LEU A 37 -9.53 4.09 -2.56
C LEU A 37 -8.31 3.66 -1.76
N ALA A 38 -8.32 3.99 -0.48
CA ALA A 38 -7.38 3.44 0.49
C ALA A 38 -8.12 2.86 1.70
N ARG A 39 -7.50 1.87 2.31
CA ARG A 39 -7.95 1.31 3.58
C ARG A 39 -7.58 2.26 4.71
N ASN A 40 -8.43 2.33 5.73
CA ASN A 40 -8.15 3.08 6.95
C ASN A 40 -7.46 2.23 8.03
N GLY A 41 -7.45 0.90 7.87
CA GLY A 41 -6.88 -0.03 8.82
C GLY A 41 -6.93 -1.47 8.32
N HIS A 42 -6.43 -2.39 9.15
CA HIS A 42 -6.36 -3.81 8.82
C HIS A 42 -7.72 -4.52 8.92
N LEU A 43 -8.66 -4.00 9.71
CA LEU A 43 -9.99 -4.59 9.88
C LEU A 43 -10.92 -4.15 8.74
N GLN A 44 -11.99 -4.93 8.53
CA GLN A 44 -13.06 -4.53 7.61
C GLN A 44 -13.91 -3.40 8.21
N SER A 45 -13.99 -3.30 9.54
CA SER A 45 -14.71 -2.26 10.26
C SER A 45 -14.11 -0.87 10.07
N ASP A 46 -12.81 -0.79 9.78
CA ASP A 46 -12.10 0.48 9.62
C ASP A 46 -12.53 1.24 8.35
N GLY A 47 -13.13 0.51 7.40
CA GLY A 47 -13.71 1.07 6.19
C GLY A 47 -12.68 1.57 5.17
N PHE A 48 -13.19 2.34 4.20
CA PHE A 48 -12.41 2.86 3.09
C PHE A 48 -12.52 4.38 3.00
N THR A 49 -11.41 4.98 2.62
CA THR A 49 -11.29 6.41 2.32
C THR A 49 -11.09 6.59 0.83
N ILE A 50 -11.88 7.49 0.24
CA ILE A 50 -11.62 7.99 -1.12
C ILE A 50 -10.45 8.97 -1.04
N LEU A 51 -9.37 8.66 -1.75
CA LEU A 51 -8.19 9.51 -1.89
C LEU A 51 -8.35 10.52 -3.02
N ASP A 52 -8.89 10.08 -4.16
CA ASP A 52 -9.21 10.92 -5.31
C ASP A 52 -10.42 10.33 -6.06
N ASP A 53 -11.28 11.19 -6.60
CA ASP A 53 -12.46 10.83 -7.39
C ASP A 53 -12.63 11.90 -8.47
N SER A 54 -12.02 11.66 -9.63
CA SER A 54 -11.94 12.62 -10.73
C SER A 54 -12.07 11.93 -12.09
N ARG A 55 -12.59 12.68 -13.08
CA ARG A 55 -12.50 12.30 -14.51
C ARG A 55 -11.25 12.85 -15.20
N HIS A 56 -10.51 13.72 -14.50
CA HIS A 56 -9.26 14.29 -14.96
C HIS A 56 -8.20 14.05 -13.89
N PRO A 57 -7.76 12.80 -13.68
CA PRO A 57 -6.71 12.52 -12.71
C PRO A 57 -5.39 13.15 -13.17
N GLU A 58 -4.70 13.82 -12.26
CA GLU A 58 -3.39 14.44 -12.51
C GLU A 58 -2.23 13.60 -12.01
N GLN A 59 -2.47 12.83 -10.95
CA GLN A 59 -1.43 12.10 -10.24
C GLN A 59 -2.02 10.90 -9.50
N LEU A 60 -1.19 9.89 -9.28
CA LEU A 60 -1.52 8.77 -8.41
C LEU A 60 -1.08 9.09 -6.98
N ILE A 61 -1.99 8.94 -6.01
CA ILE A 61 -1.66 9.04 -4.58
C ILE A 61 -1.08 7.70 -4.12
N ALA A 62 0.21 7.71 -3.77
CA ALA A 62 0.97 6.48 -3.46
C ALA A 62 0.60 5.85 -2.13
N ARG A 63 0.30 6.69 -1.15
CA ARG A 63 0.13 6.29 0.24
C ARG A 63 -1.19 6.82 0.77
N GLY A 64 -2.03 5.89 1.18
CA GLY A 64 -3.24 6.17 1.95
C GLY A 64 -2.96 6.29 3.45
N PRO A 65 -4.00 6.52 4.25
CA PRO A 65 -3.90 6.65 5.70
C PRO A 65 -3.38 5.38 6.40
N TRP A 66 -3.56 4.21 5.80
CA TRP A 66 -2.98 2.95 6.27
C TRP A 66 -2.32 2.20 5.13
N THR A 67 -1.16 1.59 5.39
CA THR A 67 -0.46 0.72 4.45
C THR A 67 -0.05 -0.56 5.17
N LEU A 68 -0.04 -1.70 4.47
CA LEU A 68 0.41 -2.97 5.02
C LEU A 68 1.84 -2.87 5.58
N TRP A 69 2.68 -2.05 4.96
CA TRP A 69 4.03 -1.76 5.43
C TRP A 69 4.04 -1.14 6.84
N ALA A 70 3.24 -0.11 7.06
CA ALA A 70 3.11 0.54 8.37
C ALA A 70 2.56 -0.43 9.44
N ASP A 71 1.66 -1.33 9.04
CA ASP A 71 1.12 -2.35 9.92
C ASP A 71 2.18 -3.39 10.31
N GLN A 72 2.94 -3.89 9.34
CA GLN A 72 4.05 -4.83 9.56
C GLN A 72 5.20 -4.22 10.38
N GLU A 73 5.46 -2.91 10.26
CA GLU A 73 6.39 -2.21 11.14
C GLU A 73 5.87 -2.13 12.58
N SER A 74 4.55 -2.04 12.78
CA SER A 74 3.95 -2.00 14.12
C SER A 74 3.94 -3.37 14.80
N VAL A 75 3.82 -4.46 14.04
CA VAL A 75 3.86 -5.83 14.56
C VAL A 75 5.31 -6.29 14.63
N ALA A 76 5.86 -6.35 15.84
CA ALA A 76 7.23 -6.82 16.07
C ALA A 76 7.50 -8.14 15.35
N ARG A 77 8.34 -8.06 14.30
CA ARG A 77 9.07 -9.08 13.53
C ARG A 77 8.53 -10.52 13.65
N CYS A 78 8.01 -11.03 12.52
CA CYS A 78 7.81 -12.47 12.34
C CYS A 78 9.11 -13.23 12.72
N PRO A 79 9.04 -14.32 13.50
CA PRO A 79 10.22 -15.09 13.88
C PRO A 79 10.94 -15.57 12.61
N ARG A 80 12.26 -15.40 12.56
CA ARG A 80 13.08 -15.97 11.49
C ARG A 80 12.85 -17.48 11.46
N TRP A 81 12.58 -18.04 10.28
CA TRP A 81 12.54 -19.49 10.07
C TRP A 81 13.77 -20.14 10.74
N PRO A 82 13.59 -21.14 11.62
CA PRO A 82 14.71 -21.75 12.30
C PRO A 82 15.64 -22.39 11.27
N ALA A 83 16.95 -22.19 11.42
CA ALA A 83 17.92 -22.92 10.62
C ALA A 83 17.68 -24.43 10.81
N PRO A 84 17.78 -25.24 9.75
CA PRO A 84 17.49 -26.66 9.84
C PRO A 84 18.48 -27.33 10.82
N ALA A 85 17.99 -28.28 11.63
CA ALA A 85 18.64 -28.84 12.83
C ALA A 85 19.98 -29.57 12.56
N ASN A 86 20.37 -29.72 11.30
CA ASN A 86 21.53 -30.47 10.83
C ASN A 86 22.81 -29.60 10.64
N ALA A 87 22.81 -28.33 11.06
CA ALA A 87 24.01 -27.49 11.02
C ALA A 87 25.03 -27.77 12.14
N ALA A 88 24.78 -28.74 13.04
CA ALA A 88 25.62 -29.03 14.20
C ALA A 88 26.43 -30.35 14.13
N SER A 89 26.52 -31.02 12.97
CA SER A 89 27.38 -32.21 12.84
C SER A 89 28.69 -31.88 12.12
N GLY A 90 29.56 -31.15 12.80
CA GLY A 90 30.84 -30.71 12.26
C GLY A 90 31.92 -30.57 13.32
N ARG A 91 32.06 -31.54 14.22
CA ARG A 91 33.31 -31.75 14.98
C ARG A 91 33.35 -33.17 15.59
N ARG A 92 34.08 -34.08 14.95
CA ARG A 92 34.82 -35.13 15.66
C ARG A 92 36.23 -35.11 15.09
N GLU A 93 37.15 -34.80 15.99
CA GLU A 93 38.59 -34.92 15.84
C GLU A 93 38.96 -36.38 15.61
N THR A 94 39.89 -36.61 14.68
CA THR A 94 40.95 -37.64 14.77
C THR A 94 42.17 -37.10 14.08
#